data_AF-A0A3D4Y6H8-F1
#
_entry.id   AF-A0A3D4Y6H8-F1
#
_cell.length_a   1.000
_cell.length_b   1.000
_cell.length_c   1.000
_cell.angle_alpha   90.00
_cell.angle_beta   90.00
_cell.angle_gamma   90.00
#
_symmetry.space_group_name_H-M   'P 1'
#
loop_
_entity.id
_entity.type
_entity.pdbx_description
1 polymer ?
#
loop_
_entity_poly.entity_id
_entity_poly.type
_entity_poly.pdbx_seq_one_letter_code
_entity_poly.pdbx_strand_id
1 'polypeptide(L)'
;METRVCTRCLLRDMIEAGDSMEMIEKYRAAIKEADRVTEEIYESRLSVCQDCEKLNAGTCMACGCYVELRAAAAVSRCPKKKW
;
A
#
# COMPACT_ATOMS: atom_id res chain seq x y z
N MET A 1 21.01 -13.34 10.10
CA MET A 1 20.13 -13.40 8.91
C MET A 1 20.01 -11.99 8.38
N GLU A 2 20.66 -11.70 7.25
CA GLU A 2 20.44 -10.43 6.55
C GLU A 2 19.03 -10.47 5.97
N THR A 3 18.09 -9.82 6.64
CA THR A 3 16.75 -9.60 6.11
C THR A 3 16.90 -8.72 4.88
N ARG A 4 16.93 -9.34 3.70
CA ARG A 4 16.89 -8.61 2.43
C ARG A 4 15.51 -7.96 2.34
N VAL A 5 15.39 -6.77 2.92
CA VAL A 5 14.20 -5.93 2.83
C VAL A 5 13.99 -5.63 1.36
N CYS A 6 12.86 -6.08 0.84
CA CYS A 6 12.66 -6.15 -0.59
C CYS A 6 12.56 -4.78 -1.28
N THR A 7 12.54 -3.60 -0.68
CA THR A 7 12.31 -2.27 -1.31
C THR A 7 11.06 -2.14 -2.23
N ARG A 8 10.83 -3.00 -3.22
CA ARG A 8 9.62 -2.99 -4.07
C ARG A 8 8.44 -3.77 -3.50
N CYS A 9 8.64 -4.51 -2.41
CA CYS A 9 7.55 -5.28 -1.80
C CYS A 9 6.60 -4.36 -1.04
N LEU A 10 5.33 -4.78 -1.00
CA LEU A 10 4.28 -4.13 -0.24
C LEU A 10 4.48 -4.33 1.27
N LEU A 11 3.81 -3.53 2.09
CA LEU A 11 3.90 -3.64 3.54
C LEU A 11 3.34 -5.00 4.00
N ARG A 12 2.30 -5.51 3.33
CA ARG A 12 1.77 -6.87 3.55
C ARG A 12 2.76 -8.00 3.25
N ASP A 13 3.76 -7.71 2.43
CA ASP A 13 4.70 -8.69 1.89
C ASP A 13 6.06 -8.63 2.61
N MET A 14 6.29 -7.56 3.39
CA MET A 14 7.45 -7.43 4.25
C MET A 14 7.11 -7.81 5.70
N ILE A 15 7.70 -8.92 6.14
CA ILE A 15 7.82 -9.44 7.51
C ILE A 15 6.70 -10.41 7.92
N GLU A 16 7.15 -11.66 8.12
CA GLU A 16 6.62 -12.74 8.97
C GLU A 16 5.09 -12.76 9.11
N ALA A 17 4.46 -13.69 8.37
CA ALA A 17 3.05 -13.90 8.04
C ALA A 17 1.96 -13.80 9.14
N GLY A 18 2.27 -13.35 10.37
CA GLY A 18 1.30 -13.15 11.45
C GLY A 18 0.90 -11.70 11.70
N ASP A 19 1.86 -10.81 11.97
CA ASP A 19 1.56 -9.49 12.59
C ASP A 19 1.16 -8.41 11.58
N SER A 20 1.76 -8.44 10.39
CA SER A 20 1.58 -7.40 9.35
C SER A 20 0.20 -7.43 8.69
N MET A 21 -0.42 -8.61 8.56
CA MET A 21 -1.73 -8.77 7.92
C MET A 21 -2.87 -8.25 8.81
N GLU A 22 -2.88 -8.62 10.09
CA GLU A 22 -3.85 -8.13 11.06
C GLU A 22 -3.77 -6.61 11.22
N MET A 23 -2.54 -6.06 11.22
CA MET A 23 -2.32 -4.62 11.28
C MET A 23 -2.89 -3.92 10.05
N ILE A 24 -2.64 -4.44 8.83
CA ILE A 24 -3.19 -3.86 7.60
C ILE A 24 -4.69 -3.91 7.63
N GLU A 25 -5.31 -5.06 7.93
CA GLU A 25 -6.78 -5.17 8.02
C GLU A 25 -7.35 -4.20 9.04
N LYS A 26 -6.71 -4.04 10.21
CA LYS A 26 -7.13 -3.07 11.23
C LYS A 26 -7.05 -1.63 10.75
N TYR A 27 -5.97 -1.23 10.09
CA TYR A 27 -5.89 0.11 9.49
C TYR A 27 -6.89 0.31 8.36
N ARG A 28 -7.10 -0.73 7.55
CA ARG A 28 -8.05 -0.72 6.45
C ARG A 28 -9.47 -0.61 7.01
N ALA A 29 -9.79 -1.25 8.13
CA ALA A 29 -11.08 -1.17 8.84
C ALA A 29 -11.27 0.17 9.56
N ALA A 30 -10.18 0.85 9.93
CA ALA A 30 -10.22 2.22 10.44
C ALA A 30 -10.56 3.25 9.35
N ILE A 31 -10.37 2.91 8.06
CA ILE A 31 -10.85 3.73 6.94
C ILE A 31 -12.37 3.52 6.83
N LYS A 32 -13.13 4.62 6.85
CA LYS A 32 -14.58 4.58 6.65
C LYS A 32 -14.90 3.91 5.32
N GLU A 33 -15.92 3.05 5.30
CA GLU A 33 -16.33 2.34 4.09
C GLU A 33 -16.66 3.28 2.92
N ALA A 34 -17.28 4.44 3.22
CA ALA A 34 -17.58 5.48 2.23
C ALA A 34 -16.33 6.12 1.57
N ASP A 35 -15.20 6.10 2.27
CA ASP A 35 -13.91 6.59 1.78
C ASP A 35 -13.03 5.46 1.24
N ARG A 36 -13.54 4.23 1.19
CA ARG A 36 -12.79 3.07 0.72
C ARG A 36 -13.10 2.80 -0.74
N VAL A 37 -12.08 2.47 -1.52
CA VAL A 37 -12.30 1.93 -2.86
C VAL A 37 -12.66 0.45 -2.80
N THR A 38 -13.31 -0.02 -3.88
CA THR A 38 -13.52 -1.44 -4.12
C THR A 38 -12.18 -2.17 -4.23
N GLU A 39 -12.19 -3.47 -3.95
CA GLU A 39 -10.98 -4.30 -3.96
C GLU A 39 -10.32 -4.33 -5.36
N GLU A 40 -11.11 -4.36 -6.42
CA GLU A 40 -10.65 -4.25 -7.82
C GLU A 40 -9.81 -2.97 -8.08
N ILE A 41 -10.27 -1.82 -7.57
CA ILE A 41 -9.58 -0.54 -7.73
C ILE A 41 -8.32 -0.55 -6.84
N TYR A 42 -8.44 -1.08 -5.63
CA TYR A 42 -7.32 -1.22 -4.70
C TYR A 42 -6.16 -2.00 -5.31
N GLU A 43 -6.44 -3.19 -5.85
CA GLU A 43 -5.44 -4.03 -6.49
C GLU A 43 -4.88 -3.41 -7.77
N SER A 44 -5.73 -2.78 -8.58
CA SER A 44 -5.27 -2.04 -9.77
C SER A 44 -4.29 -0.93 -9.40
N ARG A 45 -4.60 -0.12 -8.37
CA ARG A 45 -3.71 0.95 -7.87
C ARG A 45 -2.41 0.39 -7.30
N LEU A 46 -2.48 -0.73 -6.58
CA LEU A 46 -1.30 -1.40 -6.03
C LEU A 46 -0.41 -1.99 -7.11
N SER A 47 -0.98 -2.58 -8.16
CA SER A 47 -0.22 -3.08 -9.30
C SER A 47 0.61 -1.95 -9.94
N VAL A 48 0.01 -0.77 -10.12
CA VAL A 48 0.73 0.43 -10.58
C VAL A 48 1.82 0.86 -9.58
N CYS A 49 1.59 0.73 -8.28
CA CYS A 49 2.60 1.05 -7.27
C CYS A 49 3.76 0.03 -7.25
N GLN A 50 3.48 -1.26 -7.46
CA GLN A 50 4.49 -2.33 -7.52
C GLN A 50 5.45 -2.15 -8.69
N ASP A 51 4.95 -1.66 -9.83
CA ASP A 51 5.79 -1.31 -10.98
C ASP A 51 6.50 0.05 -10.80
N CYS A 52 6.10 0.85 -9.81
CA CYS A 52 6.64 2.19 -9.62
C CYS A 52 8.07 2.16 -9.03
N GLU A 53 8.99 2.90 -9.67
CA GLU A 53 10.34 3.14 -9.16
C GLU A 53 10.38 3.84 -7.78
N LYS A 54 9.28 4.52 -7.39
CA LYS A 54 9.19 5.26 -6.13
C LYS A 54 8.65 4.40 -4.99
N LEU A 55 8.28 3.15 -5.24
CA LEU A 55 7.89 2.25 -4.15
C LEU A 55 9.14 1.81 -3.39
N ASN A 56 9.14 2.07 -2.08
CA ASN A 56 10.17 1.65 -1.15
C ASN A 56 9.52 1.12 0.13
N ALA A 57 9.65 -0.17 0.40
CA ALA A 57 9.12 -0.86 1.58
C ALA A 57 7.66 -0.50 1.90
N GLY A 58 6.75 -0.72 0.94
CA GLY A 58 5.33 -0.36 1.09
C GLY A 58 5.04 1.15 1.16
N THR A 59 6.06 2.01 1.02
CA THR A 59 5.97 3.46 1.14
C THR A 59 6.27 4.15 -0.19
N CYS A 60 5.49 5.16 -0.55
CA CYS A 60 5.75 5.95 -1.75
C CYS A 60 6.78 7.03 -1.45
N MET A 61 7.97 6.94 -2.03
CA MET A 61 9.04 7.93 -1.91
C MET A 61 8.67 9.31 -2.50
N ALA A 62 7.57 9.43 -3.25
CA ALA A 62 7.10 10.71 -3.78
C ALA A 62 6.24 11.51 -2.80
N CYS A 63 5.56 10.85 -1.85
CA CYS A 63 4.70 11.52 -0.86
C CYS A 63 4.97 11.14 0.59
N GLY A 64 5.82 10.13 0.84
CA GLY A 64 6.13 9.62 2.18
C GLY A 64 5.01 8.79 2.82
N CYS A 65 3.91 8.51 2.12
CA CYS A 65 2.80 7.70 2.67
C CYS A 65 2.86 6.24 2.22
N TYR A 66 2.28 5.35 3.01
CA TYR A 66 2.07 3.95 2.64
C TYR A 66 1.18 3.82 1.40
N VAL A 67 1.64 3.08 0.40
CA VAL A 67 0.88 2.90 -0.86
C VAL A 67 -0.39 2.11 -0.65
N GLU A 68 -0.42 1.17 0.31
CA GLU A 68 -1.60 0.38 0.64
C GLU A 68 -2.70 1.24 1.26
N LEU A 69 -2.38 2.07 2.25
CA LEU A 69 -3.38 2.98 2.84
C LEU A 69 -3.90 3.99 1.82
N ARG A 70 -3.01 4.51 0.96
CA ARG A 70 -3.39 5.46 -0.09
C ARG A 70 -4.25 4.76 -1.14
N ALA A 71 -3.83 3.61 -1.65
CA ALA A 71 -4.61 2.85 -2.62
C ALA A 71 -6.02 2.54 -2.09
N ALA A 72 -6.16 2.25 -0.79
CA ALA A 72 -7.45 1.96 -0.14
C ALA A 72 -8.36 3.20 -0.04
N ALA A 73 -7.82 4.41 0.06
CA ALA A 73 -8.60 5.63 0.19
C ALA A 73 -9.09 6.16 -1.17
N ALA A 74 -10.40 6.25 -1.36
CA ALA A 74 -11.07 6.75 -2.57
C ALA A 74 -10.77 8.23 -2.84
N VAL A 75 -10.74 9.04 -1.79
CA VAL A 75 -10.39 10.47 -1.86
C VAL A 75 -8.93 10.70 -2.25
N SER A 76 -8.07 9.69 -2.06
CA SER A 76 -6.65 9.84 -2.32
C SER A 76 -6.32 9.59 -3.80
N ARG A 77 -5.28 10.29 -4.27
CA ARG A 77 -4.79 10.19 -5.65
C ARG A 77 -3.29 9.97 -5.67
N CYS A 78 -2.79 9.36 -6.74
CA CYS A 78 -1.36 9.23 -6.94
C CYS A 78 -0.73 10.63 -7.06
N PRO A 79 0.32 10.96 -6.27
CA PRO A 79 1.03 12.24 -6.40
C PRO A 79 1.67 12.41 -7.80
N LYS A 80 1.94 11.29 -8.49
CA LYS A 80 2.47 11.26 -9.85
C LYS A 80 1.39 11.07 -10.92
N LYS A 81 0.09 11.08 -10.54
CA LYS A 81 -1.07 10.88 -11.44
C LYS A 81 -0.98 9.60 -12.29
N LYS A 82 -0.38 8.54 -11.75
CA LYS A 82 -0.25 7.22 -12.40
C LYS A 82 -1.52 6.38 -12.29
N TRP A 83 -2.36 6.69 -11.31
CA TRP A 83 -3.68 6.15 -11.02
C TRP A 83 -4.49 7.19 -10.25
#